data_AF-A0A660PSN1-F1
#
_entry.id   AF-A0A660PSN1-F1
#
_cell.length_a   1.000
_cell.length_b   1.000
_cell.length_c   1.000
_cell.angle_alpha   90.00
_cell.angle_beta   90.00
_cell.angle_gamma   90.00
#
_symmetry.space_group_name_H-M   'P 1'
#
loop_
_entity.id
_entity.type
_entity.pdbx_description
1 polymer ?
#
loop_
_entity_poly.entity_id
_entity_poly.type
_entity_poly.pdbx_seq_one_letter_code
_entity_poly.pdbx_strand_id
1 'polypeptide(L)' 'MTETTTRRKRPFIGIHFKCCHVYQRLYLNKAGNAFVGWCPKCAAKAEVMVSSSGSKSRFFDAK' A
#
# COMPACT_ATOMS: atom_id res chain seq x y z
N MET A 1 -31.54 14.74 12.80
CA MET A 1 -30.34 14.14 13.40
C MET A 1 -29.64 13.35 12.31
N THR A 2 -28.62 13.92 11.66
CA THR A 2 -27.86 13.25 10.59
C THR A 2 -26.62 12.62 11.18
N GLU A 3 -26.63 11.30 11.35
CA GLU A 3 -25.50 10.52 11.85
C GLU A 3 -24.47 10.33 10.73
N THR A 4 -23.35 11.05 10.81
CA THR A 4 -22.22 10.89 9.90
C THR A 4 -21.44 9.63 10.29
N THR A 5 -21.81 8.48 9.74
CA THR A 5 -20.96 7.28 9.81
C THR A 5 -19.63 7.54 9.11
N THR A 6 -18.60 7.86 9.89
CA THR A 6 -17.23 8.09 9.41
C THR A 6 -16.64 6.76 8.94
N ARG A 7 -16.84 6.38 7.66
CA ARG A 7 -16.12 5.24 7.06
C ARG A 7 -14.62 5.49 7.19
N ARG A 8 -13.95 4.77 8.08
CA ARG A 8 -12.49 4.82 8.24
C ARG A 8 -11.85 4.48 6.89
N LYS A 9 -11.16 5.45 6.28
CA LYS A 9 -10.42 5.25 5.03
C LYS A 9 -9.34 4.18 5.27
N ARG A 10 -9.29 3.17 4.41
CA ARG A 10 -8.29 2.09 4.52
C ARG A 10 -6.89 2.68 4.33
N PRO A 11 -5.92 2.37 5.22
CA PRO A 11 -4.54 2.83 5.07
C PRO A 11 -3.94 2.36 3.75
N PHE A 12 -3.19 3.25 3.09
CA PHE A 12 -2.50 2.95 1.84
C PHE A 12 -1.15 3.65 1.75
N ILE A 13 -0.24 3.01 1.01
CA ILE A 13 1.03 3.57 0.53
C ILE A 13 1.03 3.61 -0.99
N GLY A 14 1.84 4.49 -1.56
CA GLY A 14 2.16 4.51 -2.97
C GLY A 14 3.37 3.66 -3.26
N ILE A 15 3.32 2.85 -4.32
CA ILE A 15 4.47 2.16 -4.86
C ILE A 15 4.63 2.49 -6.33
N HIS A 16 5.86 2.73 -6.75
CA HIS A 16 6.24 2.79 -8.15
C HIS A 16 6.95 1.49 -8.52
N PHE A 17 6.34 0.71 -9.40
CA PHE A 17 6.92 -0.49 -9.95
C PHE A 17 7.86 -0.14 -11.11
N LYS A 18 9.17 -0.25 -10.88
CA LYS A 18 10.22 0.03 -11.87
C LYS A 18 10.19 -0.99 -13.02
N CYS A 19 9.76 -2.22 -12.78
CA CYS A 19 9.62 -3.25 -13.82
C CYS A 19 8.69 -2.85 -14.99
N CYS A 20 7.70 -1.99 -14.74
CA CYS A 20 6.64 -1.65 -15.71
C CYS A 20 6.38 -0.14 -15.85
N HIS A 21 7.16 0.66 -15.11
CA HIS A 21 6.99 2.10 -14.92
C HIS A 21 5.54 2.48 -14.59
N VAL A 22 4.96 1.78 -13.60
CA VAL A 22 3.57 2.03 -13.16
C VAL A 22 3.52 2.39 -11.69
N TYR A 23 2.71 3.38 -11.37
CA TYR A 23 2.43 3.78 -10.01
C TYR A 23 1.12 3.18 -9.54
N GLN A 24 1.12 2.55 -8.36
CA GLN A 24 -0.07 1.93 -7.77
C GLN A 24 -0.12 2.21 -6.27
N ARG A 25 -1.33 2.12 -5.70
CA ARG A 25 -1.53 2.14 -4.24
C ARG A 25 -1.56 0.71 -3.69
N LEU A 26 -0.77 0.45 -2.65
CA LEU A 26 -0.85 -0.77 -1.86
C LEU A 26 -1.66 -0.49 -0.60
N TYR A 27 -2.53 -1.43 -0.25
CA TYR A 27 -3.35 -1.34 0.94
C TYR A 27 -2.79 -2.23 2.04
N LEU A 28 -3.02 -1.82 3.28
CA LEU A 28 -2.68 -2.64 4.43
C LEU A 28 -3.53 -3.93 4.37
N ASN A 29 -2.86 -5.06 4.57
CA ASN A 29 -3.53 -6.35 4.65
C ASN A 29 -4.39 -6.45 5.92
N LYS A 30 -5.24 -7.49 6.01
CA LYS A 30 -6.12 -7.69 7.17
C LYS A 30 -5.36 -7.92 8.48
N ALA A 31 -4.16 -8.51 8.41
CA ALA A 31 -3.31 -8.75 9.56
C ALA A 31 -2.65 -7.48 10.11
N GLY A 32 -2.58 -6.41 9.32
CA GLY A 32 -1.95 -5.16 9.71
C GLY A 32 -0.43 -5.17 9.73
N ASN A 33 0.21 -6.24 9.22
CA ASN A 33 1.66 -6.41 9.26
C ASN A 33 2.37 -6.05 7.94
N ALA A 34 1.64 -5.91 6.83
CA ALA A 34 2.23 -5.56 5.56
C ALA A 34 1.25 -4.84 4.62
N PHE A 35 1.79 -3.91 3.83
CA PHE A 35 1.13 -3.39 2.64
C PHE A 35 1.44 -4.32 1.48
N VAL A 36 0.41 -4.87 0.84
CA VAL A 36 0.56 -5.89 -0.21
C VAL A 36 -0.17 -5.44 -1.46
N GLY A 37 0.44 -5.71 -2.62
CA GLY A 37 -0.19 -5.52 -3.92
C GLY A 37 0.65 -6.11 -5.04
N TRP A 38 0.15 -5.99 -6.27
CA TRP A 38 0.78 -6.56 -7.46
C TRP A 38 0.86 -5.53 -8.56
N CYS A 39 1.91 -5.57 -9.37
CA CYS A 39 1.99 -4.76 -10.57
C CYS A 39 0.83 -5.14 -11.51
N PRO A 40 0.04 -4.18 -12.01
CA PRO A 40 -1.10 -4.48 -12.88
C PRO A 40 -0.70 -4.99 -14.27
N LYS A 41 0.57 -4.83 -14.68
CA LYS A 41 1.05 -5.26 -16.00
C LYS A 41 1.70 -6.64 -15.98
N CYS A 42 2.60 -6.90 -15.03
CA CYS A 42 3.40 -8.13 -14.98
C CYS A 42 3.05 -9.04 -13.79
N ALA A 43 2.07 -8.65 -12.96
CA ALA A 43 1.72 -9.35 -11.72
C ALA A 43 2.89 -9.53 -10.74
N ALA A 44 3.96 -8.72 -10.83
CA ALA A 44 5.03 -8.73 -9.84
C ALA A 44 4.48 -8.39 -8.46
N LYS A 45 4.70 -9.27 -7.48
CA LYS A 45 4.27 -9.06 -6.09
C LYS A 45 5.16 -8.01 -5.43
N ALA A 46 4.54 -7.03 -4.78
CA ALA A 46 5.20 -6.12 -3.86
C ALA A 46 4.62 -6.26 -2.46
N GLU A 47 5.53 -6.32 -1.48
CA GLU A 47 5.20 -6.45 -0.07
C GLU A 47 6.10 -5.51 0.73
N VAL A 48 5.47 -4.60 1.48
CA VAL A 48 6.16 -3.66 2.36
C VAL A 48 5.72 -3.95 3.78
N MET A 49 6.63 -4.51 4.58
CA MET A 49 6.37 -4.84 5.97
C MET A 49 6.18 -3.59 6.82
N VAL A 50 5.30 -3.69 7.81
CA VAL A 50 5.03 -2.64 8.80
C VAL A 50 5.75 -2.98 10.09
N SER A 51 6.56 -2.06 10.57
CA SER A 51 7.26 -2.15 11.85
C SER A 51 7.17 -0.82 12.60
N SER A 52 7.19 -0.86 13.93
CA SER A 52 7.27 0.34 14.79
C SER A 52 8.57 1.11 14.59
N SER A 53 9.66 0.41 14.26
CA SER A 53 10.96 0.99 13.86
C SER A 53 11.06 1.32 12.37
N GLY A 54 9.97 1.11 11.62
CA GLY A 54 9.95 1.26 10.17
C GLY A 54 10.04 2.72 9.69
N SER A 55 9.95 2.88 8.37
CA SER A 55 9.93 4.20 7.76
C SER A 55 8.55 4.86 7.84
N LYS A 56 8.53 6.19 7.99
CA LYS A 56 7.32 7.02 7.87
C LYS A 56 7.00 7.40 6.42
N SER A 57 7.85 7.00 5.45
CA SER A 57 7.63 7.27 4.04
C SER A 57 6.36 6.61 3.53
N ARG A 58 5.63 7.31 2.66
CA ARG A 58 4.39 6.81 2.02
C ARG A 58 4.59 6.41 0.57
N PHE A 59 5.77 6.67 0.01
CA PHE A 59 6.11 6.40 -1.38
C PHE A 59 7.32 5.47 -1.40
N PHE A 60 7.21 4.37 -2.14
CA PHE A 60 8.23 3.35 -2.26
C PHE A 60 8.45 3.01 -3.73
N ASP A 61 9.64 2.49 -4.04
CA ASP A 61 9.95 1.92 -5.34
C ASP A 61 10.09 0.40 -5.20
N ALA A 62 9.39 -0.37 -6.04
CA ALA A 62 9.65 -1.80 -6.25
C ALA A 62 10.50 -1.97 -7.50
N LYS A 63 11.59 -2.74 -7.39
CA LYS A 63 12.43 -3.11 -8.55
C LYS A 63 11.78 -4.24 -9.33
#